data_AF-A0A355U673-F1
#
_entry.id   AF-A0A355U673-F1
#
_cell.length_a   1.000
_cell.length_b   1.000
_cell.length_c   1.000
_cell.angle_alpha   90.00
_cell.angle_beta   90.00
_cell.angle_gamma   90.00
#
_symmetry.space_group_name_H-M   'P 1'
#
loop_
_entity.id
_entity.type
_entity.pdbx_description
1 polymer ?
#
loop_
_entity_poly.entity_id
_entity_poly.type
_entity_poly.pdbx_seq_one_letter_code
_entity_poly.pdbx_strand_id
1 'polypeptide(L)'
;NGIVEQIAGINSEISGLKKSLADLETRLTNKFTEDLNKAVSDLNGKIADEVSGLNERIDKEVSDFTTAYTTAISTTRDELEKAWTANLKTSIDKLEKSMKSWVNEKLTAYWTIEETKAALEAQKTDLETQLEGQKTLLKGLIDANTGDITKLKEALEKTEKNIEANTKAISDLRADLEKAKADITEAYNKAIEDAISALEGRLDTKLTNEIKAVNDRINKIVSDWESRIKSCEDQVKDAIDKMNEALKDMGGNGKIQSVTYRPEYSDGVHDVYREDKAFLMRFEVRPAAVVSKLNSSNVKMQAYVDWGRGQWKAIDLTVKSVVPESNGVIAVKASAEAIKSSSATFFDAAWSYTTYAKLLIEDSDQGWEIASGFVPLKVVDGRLDPKKEINGHEYVEMGDGLKWATCNIGASTPEEAGSEFAWVRRRRNLIILLGITNGTITGTIPSTIPLMA
;
A
#
# COMPACT_ATOMS: atom_id res chain seq x y z
N ASN A 1 -235.03 116.60 85.70
CA ASN A 1 -234.61 116.69 84.28
C ASN A 1 -233.13 116.96 84.03
N GLY A 2 -232.33 117.58 84.92
CA GLY A 2 -230.92 117.88 84.61
C GLY A 2 -229.96 116.68 84.46
N ILE A 3 -230.23 115.54 85.09
CA ILE A 3 -229.29 114.40 85.12
C ILE A 3 -229.25 113.63 83.78
N VAL A 4 -230.37 113.57 83.05
CA VAL A 4 -230.44 112.81 81.77
C VAL A 4 -229.65 113.52 80.67
N GLU A 5 -229.66 114.87 80.65
CA GLU A 5 -228.81 115.66 79.75
C GLU A 5 -227.32 115.46 80.05
N GLN A 6 -226.93 115.34 81.32
CA GLN A 6 -225.55 115.04 81.69
C GLN A 6 -225.09 113.67 81.20
N ILE A 7 -225.94 112.63 81.30
CA ILE A 7 -225.60 111.28 80.82
C ILE A 7 -225.47 111.24 79.30
N ALA A 8 -226.32 111.98 78.57
CA ALA A 8 -226.20 112.11 77.12
C ALA A 8 -224.91 112.85 76.72
N GLY A 9 -224.54 113.89 77.47
CA GLY A 9 -223.24 114.58 77.32
C GLY A 9 -222.05 113.64 77.53
N ILE A 10 -222.06 112.87 78.62
CA ILE A 10 -221.01 111.90 78.95
C ILE A 10 -220.89 110.81 77.87
N ASN A 11 -222.00 110.30 77.33
CA ASN A 11 -221.93 109.32 76.24
C ASN A 11 -221.37 109.92 74.94
N SER A 12 -221.65 111.19 74.66
CA SER A 12 -221.03 111.92 73.55
C SER A 12 -219.52 112.06 73.77
N GLU A 13 -219.10 112.41 75.00
CA GLU A 13 -217.70 112.47 75.41
C GLU A 13 -216.99 111.12 75.28
N ILE A 14 -217.59 110.02 75.74
CA ILE A 14 -217.03 108.66 75.61
C ILE A 14 -216.86 108.27 74.13
N SER A 15 -217.84 108.60 73.29
CA SER A 15 -217.74 108.35 71.84
C SER A 15 -216.61 109.18 71.21
N GLY A 16 -216.47 110.45 71.62
CA GLY A 16 -215.36 111.32 71.25
C GLY A 16 -214.01 110.75 71.68
N LEU A 17 -213.89 110.29 72.93
CA LEU A 17 -212.70 109.65 73.46
C LEU A 17 -212.34 108.37 72.71
N LYS A 18 -213.32 107.54 72.34
CA LYS A 18 -213.09 106.32 71.57
C LYS A 18 -212.54 106.63 70.18
N LYS A 19 -213.03 107.70 69.53
CA LYS A 19 -212.49 108.18 68.27
C LYS A 19 -211.07 108.72 68.43
N SER A 20 -210.81 109.55 69.45
CA SER A 20 -209.47 110.04 69.77
C SER A 20 -208.47 108.91 70.06
N LEU A 21 -208.91 107.82 70.71
CA LEU A 21 -208.07 106.66 70.99
C LEU A 21 -207.70 105.89 69.71
N ALA A 22 -208.66 105.68 68.80
CA ALA A 22 -208.40 105.05 67.50
C ALA A 22 -207.47 105.89 66.61
N ASP A 23 -207.66 107.22 66.60
CA ASP A 23 -206.74 108.15 65.92
C ASP A 23 -205.34 108.12 66.53
N LEU A 24 -205.26 108.02 67.87
CA LEU A 24 -203.98 107.90 68.59
C LEU A 24 -203.28 106.58 68.22
N GLU A 25 -204.00 105.45 68.23
CA GLU A 25 -203.47 104.14 67.84
C GLU A 25 -202.95 104.13 66.41
N THR A 26 -203.70 104.74 65.48
CA THR A 26 -203.28 104.91 64.08
C THR A 26 -202.03 105.77 63.97
N ARG A 27 -201.99 106.94 64.63
CA ARG A 27 -200.81 107.82 64.65
C ARG A 27 -199.60 107.14 65.27
N LEU A 28 -199.79 106.40 66.35
CA LEU A 28 -198.72 105.69 67.04
C LEU A 28 -198.15 104.59 66.14
N THR A 29 -199.00 103.82 65.47
CA THR A 29 -198.60 102.76 64.53
C THR A 29 -197.83 103.33 63.33
N ASN A 30 -198.33 104.42 62.74
CA ASN A 30 -197.65 105.09 61.64
C ASN A 30 -196.30 105.64 62.10
N LYS A 31 -196.26 106.33 63.24
CA LYS A 31 -195.01 106.86 63.80
C LYS A 31 -194.01 105.74 64.13
N PHE A 32 -194.44 104.64 64.72
CA PHE A 32 -193.59 103.47 64.96
C PHE A 32 -193.03 102.91 63.66
N THR A 33 -193.84 102.82 62.61
CA THR A 33 -193.40 102.32 61.30
C THR A 33 -192.39 103.27 60.66
N GLU A 34 -192.63 104.58 60.71
CA GLU A 34 -191.71 105.60 60.23
C GLU A 34 -190.38 105.58 61.00
N ASP A 35 -190.43 105.56 62.33
CA ASP A 35 -189.25 105.52 63.20
C ASP A 35 -188.46 104.21 62.99
N LEU A 36 -189.15 103.07 62.83
CA LEU A 36 -188.51 101.77 62.55
C LEU A 36 -187.86 101.77 61.16
N ASN A 37 -188.55 102.24 60.14
CA ASN A 37 -188.00 102.34 58.79
C ASN A 37 -186.79 103.28 58.73
N LYS A 38 -186.86 104.40 59.46
CA LYS A 38 -185.73 105.32 59.59
C LYS A 38 -184.55 104.65 60.30
N ALA A 39 -184.78 103.96 61.42
CA ALA A 39 -183.74 103.22 62.13
C ALA A 39 -183.11 102.12 61.25
N VAL A 40 -183.92 101.38 60.47
CA VAL A 40 -183.43 100.38 59.52
C VAL A 40 -182.62 101.02 58.40
N SER A 41 -183.07 102.15 57.85
CA SER A 41 -182.34 102.91 56.84
C SER A 41 -181.00 103.42 57.38
N ASP A 42 -180.99 103.98 58.59
CA ASP A 42 -179.78 104.47 59.25
C ASP A 42 -178.80 103.33 59.55
N LEU A 43 -179.30 102.15 59.97
CA LEU A 43 -178.49 100.94 60.15
C LEU A 43 -177.92 100.43 58.83
N ASN A 44 -178.72 100.39 57.77
CA ASN A 44 -178.24 100.00 56.43
C ASN A 44 -177.16 100.96 55.93
N GLY A 45 -177.31 102.26 56.16
CA GLY A 45 -176.28 103.26 55.87
C GLY A 45 -174.98 102.98 56.63
N LYS A 46 -175.06 102.78 57.95
CA LYS A 46 -173.88 102.43 58.78
C LYS A 46 -173.21 101.12 58.36
N ILE A 47 -173.99 100.11 57.99
CA ILE A 47 -173.46 98.83 57.49
C ILE A 47 -172.75 99.05 56.16
N ALA A 48 -173.33 99.83 55.25
CA ALA A 48 -172.70 100.14 53.97
C ALA A 48 -171.38 100.90 54.17
N ASP A 49 -171.35 101.88 55.08
CA ASP A 49 -170.14 102.63 55.42
C ASP A 49 -169.05 101.72 56.02
N GLU A 50 -169.42 100.83 56.94
CA GLU A 50 -168.47 99.86 57.55
C GLU A 50 -167.95 98.85 56.50
N VAL A 51 -168.80 98.36 55.61
CA VAL A 51 -168.40 97.47 54.51
C VAL A 51 -167.44 98.18 53.56
N SER A 52 -167.70 99.44 53.22
CA SER A 52 -166.80 100.26 52.39
C SER A 52 -165.44 100.45 53.08
N GLY A 53 -165.45 100.82 54.37
CA GLY A 53 -164.22 100.99 55.16
C GLY A 53 -163.42 99.70 55.32
N LEU A 54 -164.08 98.55 55.49
CA LEU A 54 -163.43 97.24 55.50
C LEU A 54 -162.81 96.91 54.14
N ASN A 55 -163.50 97.22 53.04
CA ASN A 55 -162.99 96.96 51.70
C ASN A 55 -161.73 97.80 51.42
N GLU A 56 -161.74 99.09 51.78
CA GLU A 56 -160.57 99.97 51.68
C GLU A 56 -159.38 99.46 52.53
N ARG A 57 -159.65 98.98 53.76
CA ARG A 57 -158.61 98.40 54.63
C ARG A 57 -158.05 97.09 54.08
N ILE A 58 -158.89 96.21 53.56
CA ILE A 58 -158.47 94.95 52.94
C ILE A 58 -157.65 95.24 51.70
N ASP A 59 -158.09 96.15 50.82
CA ASP A 59 -157.35 96.53 49.62
C ASP A 59 -155.97 97.13 49.98
N LYS A 60 -155.92 97.93 51.04
CA LYS A 60 -154.65 98.48 51.56
C LYS A 60 -153.73 97.39 52.11
N GLU A 61 -154.21 96.48 52.96
CA GLU A 61 -153.41 95.37 53.49
C GLU A 61 -152.93 94.43 52.38
N VAL A 62 -153.77 94.14 51.39
CA VAL A 62 -153.40 93.33 50.21
C VAL A 62 -152.30 94.04 49.40
N SER A 63 -152.42 95.36 49.21
CA SER A 63 -151.41 96.17 48.51
C SER A 63 -150.09 96.23 49.28
N ASP A 64 -150.14 96.47 50.60
CA ASP A 64 -148.98 96.53 51.47
C ASP A 64 -148.28 95.16 51.55
N PHE A 65 -149.04 94.05 51.65
CA PHE A 65 -148.52 92.68 51.63
C PHE A 65 -147.87 92.33 50.28
N THR A 66 -148.54 92.67 49.17
CA THR A 66 -148.01 92.43 47.82
C THR A 66 -146.70 93.18 47.60
N THR A 67 -146.63 94.43 48.07
CA THR A 67 -145.42 95.26 48.02
C THR A 67 -144.31 94.62 48.86
N ALA A 68 -144.60 94.28 50.12
CA ALA A 68 -143.62 93.67 51.02
C ALA A 68 -143.07 92.33 50.49
N TYR A 69 -143.93 91.44 49.99
CA TYR A 69 -143.51 90.15 49.43
C TYR A 69 -142.69 90.33 48.14
N THR A 70 -143.09 91.26 47.27
CA THR A 70 -142.34 91.58 46.05
C THR A 70 -140.96 92.16 46.38
N THR A 71 -140.87 93.06 47.36
CA THR A 71 -139.58 93.60 47.85
C THR A 71 -138.72 92.49 48.44
N ALA A 72 -139.27 91.61 49.29
CA ALA A 72 -138.52 90.51 49.89
C ALA A 72 -137.98 89.53 48.85
N ILE A 73 -138.76 89.17 47.83
CA ILE A 73 -138.29 88.35 46.70
C ILE A 73 -137.15 89.05 45.96
N SER A 74 -137.31 90.35 45.65
CA SER A 74 -136.28 91.11 44.93
C SER A 74 -134.98 91.16 45.73
N THR A 75 -135.05 91.46 47.03
CA THR A 75 -133.88 91.48 47.91
C THR A 75 -133.22 90.11 47.99
N THR A 76 -134.01 89.05 48.19
CA THR A 76 -133.49 87.67 48.25
C THR A 76 -132.81 87.26 46.95
N ARG A 77 -133.37 87.65 45.80
CA ARG A 77 -132.79 87.39 44.47
C ARG A 77 -131.45 88.11 44.31
N ASP A 78 -131.39 89.40 44.66
CA ASP A 78 -130.15 90.19 44.56
C ASP A 78 -129.05 89.62 45.46
N GLU A 79 -129.41 89.18 46.67
CA GLU A 79 -128.49 88.53 47.61
C GLU A 79 -127.99 87.18 47.08
N LEU A 80 -128.88 86.35 46.52
CA LEU A 80 -128.52 85.08 45.90
C LEU A 80 -127.57 85.29 44.71
N GLU A 81 -127.85 86.28 43.86
CA GLU A 81 -127.01 86.59 42.70
C GLU A 81 -125.62 87.09 43.11
N LYS A 82 -125.53 87.95 44.13
CA LYS A 82 -124.26 88.39 44.74
C LYS A 82 -123.48 87.21 45.32
N ALA A 83 -124.14 86.35 46.11
CA ALA A 83 -123.51 85.19 46.75
C ALA A 83 -123.01 84.17 45.71
N TRP A 84 -123.82 83.88 44.70
CA TRP A 84 -123.46 82.96 43.62
C TRP A 84 -122.26 83.48 42.82
N THR A 85 -122.26 84.77 42.47
CA THR A 85 -121.14 85.41 41.76
C THR A 85 -119.85 85.38 42.57
N ALA A 86 -119.92 85.67 43.88
CA ALA A 86 -118.76 85.62 44.77
C ALA A 86 -118.20 84.20 44.93
N ASN A 87 -119.06 83.20 45.04
CA ASN A 87 -118.66 81.79 45.14
C ASN A 87 -118.03 81.27 43.84
N LEU A 88 -118.60 81.62 42.69
CA LEU A 88 -118.03 81.29 41.38
C LEU A 88 -116.64 81.90 41.22
N LYS A 89 -116.49 83.19 41.53
CA LYS A 89 -115.19 83.87 41.49
C LYS A 89 -114.16 83.17 42.37
N THR A 90 -114.52 82.87 43.62
CA THR A 90 -113.61 82.20 44.56
C THR A 90 -113.19 80.82 44.05
N SER A 91 -114.11 80.06 43.45
CA SER A 91 -113.82 78.73 42.91
C SER A 91 -112.90 78.81 41.69
N ILE A 92 -113.14 79.75 40.78
CA ILE A 92 -112.27 80.01 39.62
C ILE A 92 -110.87 80.42 40.08
N ASP A 93 -110.76 81.37 41.03
CA ASP A 93 -109.47 81.84 41.54
C ASP A 93 -108.67 80.70 42.20
N LYS A 94 -109.34 79.77 42.90
CA LYS A 94 -108.71 78.56 43.47
C LYS A 94 -108.23 77.59 42.38
N LEU A 95 -109.06 77.33 41.37
CA LEU A 95 -108.70 76.46 40.25
C LEU A 95 -107.52 77.02 39.46
N GLU A 96 -107.51 78.32 39.18
CA GLU A 96 -106.42 78.99 38.48
C GLU A 96 -105.09 78.85 39.24
N LYS A 97 -105.10 79.07 40.56
CA LYS A 97 -103.91 78.89 41.41
C LYS A 97 -103.42 77.44 41.43
N SER A 98 -104.34 76.50 41.57
CA SER A 98 -104.04 75.05 41.52
C SER A 98 -103.40 74.66 40.20
N MET A 99 -103.98 75.09 39.07
CA MET A 99 -103.44 74.79 37.75
C MET A 99 -102.06 75.44 37.54
N LYS A 100 -101.89 76.70 37.92
CA LYS A 100 -100.58 77.38 37.83
C LYS A 100 -99.50 76.66 38.65
N SER A 101 -99.83 76.25 39.88
CA SER A 101 -98.89 75.51 40.73
C SER A 101 -98.51 74.17 40.10
N TRP A 102 -99.50 73.39 39.66
CA TRP A 102 -99.27 72.08 39.06
C TRP A 102 -98.46 72.17 37.75
N VAL A 103 -98.80 73.12 36.87
CA VAL A 103 -98.07 73.35 35.62
C VAL A 103 -96.62 73.75 35.91
N ASN A 104 -96.38 74.68 36.84
CA ASN A 104 -95.04 75.13 37.18
C ASN A 104 -94.19 74.03 37.81
N GLU A 105 -94.75 73.24 38.74
CA GLU A 105 -94.07 72.08 39.33
C GLU A 105 -93.68 71.04 38.26
N LYS A 106 -94.61 70.73 37.34
CA LYS A 106 -94.33 69.79 36.24
C LYS A 106 -93.29 70.31 35.26
N LEU A 107 -93.30 71.59 34.93
CA LEU A 107 -92.32 72.19 34.02
C LEU A 107 -90.93 72.35 34.65
N THR A 108 -90.84 72.54 35.98
CA THR A 108 -89.55 72.67 36.69
C THR A 108 -88.81 71.33 36.80
N ALA A 109 -89.53 70.21 36.76
CA ALA A 109 -88.93 68.87 36.79
C ALA A 109 -88.26 68.46 35.45
N TYR A 110 -88.49 69.21 34.37
CA TYR A 110 -87.78 69.00 33.10
C TYR A 110 -86.50 69.82 33.09
N TRP A 111 -85.41 69.19 32.64
CA TRP A 111 -84.17 69.90 32.31
C TRP A 111 -84.51 71.08 31.39
N THR A 112 -84.04 72.25 31.76
CA THR A 112 -84.19 73.43 30.92
C THR A 112 -83.43 73.20 29.61
N ILE A 113 -83.88 73.87 28.55
CA ILE A 113 -83.18 73.86 27.26
C ILE A 113 -81.72 74.29 27.44
N GLU A 114 -81.46 75.20 28.40
CA GLU A 114 -80.12 75.70 28.71
C GLU A 114 -79.23 74.64 29.37
N GLU A 115 -79.74 73.86 30.33
CA GLU A 115 -78.98 72.75 30.93
C GLU A 115 -78.66 71.66 29.89
N THR A 116 -79.63 71.35 29.03
CA THR A 116 -79.44 70.37 27.94
C THR A 116 -78.38 70.86 26.96
N LYS A 117 -78.39 72.15 26.62
CA LYS A 117 -77.41 72.79 25.74
C LYS A 117 -76.02 72.81 26.38
N ALA A 118 -75.92 73.13 27.67
CA ALA A 118 -74.65 73.11 28.40
C ALA A 118 -74.04 71.71 28.45
N ALA A 119 -74.86 70.68 28.71
CA ALA A 119 -74.40 69.28 28.70
C ALA A 119 -73.94 68.85 27.30
N LEU A 120 -74.65 69.26 26.25
CA LEU A 120 -74.27 68.96 24.87
C LEU A 120 -72.95 69.62 24.47
N GLU A 121 -72.73 70.89 24.82
CA GLU A 121 -71.46 71.58 24.55
C GLU A 121 -70.30 70.98 25.36
N ALA A 122 -70.56 70.54 26.60
CA ALA A 122 -69.56 69.83 27.40
C ALA A 122 -69.18 68.49 26.75
N GLN A 123 -70.16 67.69 26.32
CA GLN A 123 -69.91 66.44 25.60
C GLN A 123 -69.14 66.65 24.29
N LYS A 124 -69.50 67.68 23.53
CA LYS A 124 -68.80 68.05 22.30
C LYS A 124 -67.34 68.40 22.57
N THR A 125 -67.09 69.22 23.58
CA THR A 125 -65.72 69.62 23.99
C THR A 125 -64.89 68.42 24.45
N ASP A 126 -65.48 67.50 25.21
CA ASP A 126 -64.82 66.26 25.63
C ASP A 126 -64.44 65.39 24.43
N LEU A 127 -65.37 65.20 23.48
CA LEU A 127 -65.11 64.45 22.25
C LEU A 127 -64.02 65.09 21.38
N GLU A 128 -64.03 66.42 21.22
CA GLU A 128 -62.99 67.15 20.49
C GLU A 128 -61.62 66.98 21.17
N THR A 129 -61.56 67.02 22.50
CA THR A 129 -60.34 66.83 23.28
C THR A 129 -59.81 65.40 23.14
N GLN A 130 -60.69 64.40 23.26
CA GLN A 130 -60.32 62.99 23.07
C GLN A 130 -59.79 62.73 21.66
N LEU A 131 -60.44 63.29 20.63
CA LEU A 131 -60.03 63.16 19.25
C LEU A 131 -58.62 63.74 19.03
N GLU A 132 -58.34 64.92 19.57
CA GLU A 132 -57.04 65.57 19.41
C GLU A 132 -55.92 64.82 20.17
N GLY A 133 -56.24 64.28 21.35
CA GLY A 133 -55.35 63.39 22.09
C GLY A 133 -54.98 62.14 21.30
N GLN A 134 -55.98 61.49 20.68
CA GLN A 134 -55.76 60.29 19.84
C GLN A 134 -54.93 60.60 18.59
N LYS A 135 -55.19 61.73 17.91
CA LYS A 135 -54.37 62.17 16.76
C LYS A 135 -52.91 62.38 17.15
N THR A 136 -52.67 63.03 18.29
CA THR A 136 -51.32 63.29 18.80
C THR A 136 -50.61 61.98 19.10
N LEU A 137 -51.28 61.04 19.77
CA LEU A 137 -50.74 59.71 20.06
C LEU A 137 -50.38 58.95 18.78
N LEU A 138 -51.29 58.89 17.81
CA LEU A 138 -51.07 58.20 16.54
C LEU A 138 -49.89 58.81 15.78
N LYS A 139 -49.79 60.14 15.75
CA LYS A 139 -48.65 60.83 15.13
C LYS A 139 -47.33 60.46 15.79
N GLY A 140 -47.27 60.47 17.12
CA GLY A 140 -46.08 60.05 17.86
C GLY A 140 -45.65 58.61 17.58
N LEU A 141 -46.61 57.68 17.48
CA LEU A 141 -46.34 56.29 17.12
C LEU A 141 -45.82 56.15 15.67
N ILE A 142 -46.39 56.92 14.73
CA ILE A 142 -45.94 56.93 13.33
C ILE A 142 -44.50 57.46 13.23
N ASP A 143 -44.18 58.56 13.93
CA ASP A 143 -42.86 59.16 13.91
C ASP A 143 -41.80 58.21 14.52
N ALA A 144 -42.13 57.56 15.64
CA ALA A 144 -41.28 56.55 16.26
C ALA A 144 -41.03 55.36 15.32
N ASN A 145 -42.09 54.79 14.74
CA ASN A 145 -41.99 53.68 13.80
C ASN A 145 -41.17 54.05 12.55
N THR A 146 -41.33 55.28 12.05
CA THR A 146 -40.56 55.79 10.90
C THR A 146 -39.08 55.87 11.24
N GLY A 147 -38.73 56.34 12.44
CA GLY A 147 -37.36 56.37 12.95
C GLY A 147 -36.75 54.96 13.08
N ASP A 148 -37.49 54.01 13.63
CA ASP A 148 -37.02 52.63 13.78
C ASP A 148 -36.85 51.92 12.42
N ILE A 149 -37.77 52.13 11.48
CA ILE A 149 -37.64 51.63 10.10
C ILE A 149 -36.36 52.18 9.45
N THR A 150 -36.03 53.45 9.69
CA THR A 150 -34.82 54.07 9.13
C THR A 150 -33.56 53.42 9.69
N LYS A 151 -33.47 53.26 11.01
CA LYS A 151 -32.34 52.57 11.67
C LYS A 151 -32.19 51.12 11.20
N LEU A 152 -33.31 50.41 11.04
CA LEU A 152 -33.30 49.03 10.53
C LEU A 152 -32.78 48.96 9.09
N LYS A 153 -33.15 49.91 8.23
CA LYS A 153 -32.62 49.99 6.86
C LYS A 153 -31.11 50.24 6.83
N GLU A 154 -30.62 51.18 7.63
CA GLU A 154 -29.18 51.47 7.71
C GLU A 154 -28.38 50.26 8.24
N ALA A 155 -28.91 49.58 9.26
CA ALA A 155 -28.29 48.37 9.80
C ALA A 155 -28.28 47.22 8.78
N LEU A 156 -29.36 47.08 7.99
CA LEU A 156 -29.45 46.09 6.92
C LEU A 156 -28.40 46.35 5.84
N GLU A 157 -28.31 47.59 5.33
CA GLU A 157 -27.33 47.96 4.30
C GLU A 157 -25.89 47.72 4.77
N LYS A 158 -25.59 48.04 6.04
CA LYS A 158 -24.28 47.75 6.63
C LYS A 158 -24.00 46.24 6.69
N THR A 159 -25.01 45.44 7.01
CA THR A 159 -24.89 43.98 7.09
C THR A 159 -24.66 43.39 5.71
N GLU A 160 -25.36 43.87 4.68
CA GLU A 160 -25.18 43.46 3.29
C GLU A 160 -23.74 43.73 2.81
N LYS A 161 -23.21 44.94 3.03
CA LYS A 161 -21.81 45.27 2.71
C LYS A 161 -20.80 44.36 3.42
N ASN A 162 -21.06 44.02 4.69
CA ASN A 162 -20.20 43.09 5.43
C ASN A 162 -20.26 41.68 4.86
N ILE A 163 -21.44 41.21 4.44
CA ILE A 163 -21.61 39.90 3.79
C ILE A 163 -20.85 39.86 2.47
N GLU A 164 -20.94 40.91 1.65
CA GLU A 164 -20.19 41.01 0.40
C GLU A 164 -18.68 40.97 0.64
N ALA A 165 -18.18 41.77 1.59
CA ALA A 165 -16.77 41.80 1.96
C ALA A 165 -16.28 40.44 2.47
N ASN A 166 -17.04 39.79 3.36
CA ASN A 166 -16.70 38.47 3.88
C ASN A 166 -16.73 37.39 2.79
N THR A 167 -17.69 37.47 1.87
CA THR A 167 -17.78 36.56 0.71
C THR A 167 -16.53 36.69 -0.15
N LYS A 168 -16.09 37.92 -0.43
CA LYS A 168 -14.85 38.16 -1.18
C LYS A 168 -13.63 37.62 -0.42
N ALA A 169 -13.49 37.92 0.87
CA ALA A 169 -12.36 37.46 1.68
C ALA A 169 -12.26 35.93 1.73
N ILE A 170 -13.39 35.22 1.85
CA ILE A 170 -13.43 33.75 1.80
C ILE A 170 -12.98 33.23 0.43
N SER A 171 -13.41 33.88 -0.66
CA SER A 171 -12.99 33.52 -2.01
C SER A 171 -11.48 33.70 -2.20
N ASP A 172 -10.93 34.83 -1.76
CA ASP A 172 -9.50 35.13 -1.83
C ASP A 172 -8.69 34.09 -1.00
N LEU A 173 -9.11 33.81 0.24
CA LEU A 173 -8.47 32.81 1.10
C LEU A 173 -8.49 31.40 0.50
N ARG A 174 -9.56 31.03 -0.20
CA ARG A 174 -9.63 29.74 -0.93
C ARG A 174 -8.63 29.69 -2.08
N ALA A 175 -8.49 30.77 -2.84
CA ALA A 175 -7.51 30.85 -3.92
C ALA A 175 -6.08 30.77 -3.37
N ASP A 176 -5.78 31.52 -2.30
CA ASP A 176 -4.48 31.48 -1.63
C ASP A 176 -4.16 30.09 -1.07
N LEU A 177 -5.14 29.41 -0.49
CA LEU A 177 -4.98 28.05 0.02
C LEU A 177 -4.64 27.05 -1.10
N GLU A 178 -5.36 27.10 -2.23
CA GLU A 178 -5.08 26.22 -3.36
C GLU A 178 -3.71 26.51 -3.97
N LYS A 179 -3.32 27.80 -4.07
CA LYS A 179 -1.99 28.18 -4.51
C LYS A 179 -0.91 27.67 -3.54
N ALA A 180 -1.09 27.87 -2.24
CA ALA A 180 -0.14 27.38 -1.24
C ALA A 180 0.04 25.86 -1.29
N LYS A 181 -1.05 25.10 -1.51
CA LYS A 181 -0.96 23.64 -1.72
C LYS A 181 -0.14 23.29 -2.97
N ALA A 182 -0.36 23.99 -4.08
CA ALA A 182 0.39 23.77 -5.31
C ALA A 182 1.88 24.10 -5.12
N ASP A 183 2.19 25.28 -4.58
CA ASP A 183 3.55 25.75 -4.32
C ASP A 183 4.30 24.80 -3.36
N ILE A 184 3.65 24.33 -2.28
CA ILE A 184 4.23 23.35 -1.35
C ILE A 184 4.50 22.01 -2.06
N THR A 185 3.56 21.55 -2.89
CA THR A 185 3.71 20.28 -3.62
C THR A 185 4.88 20.36 -4.60
N GLU A 186 4.98 21.46 -5.35
CA GLU A 186 6.07 21.70 -6.28
C GLU A 186 7.42 21.77 -5.56
N ALA A 187 7.50 22.58 -4.49
CA ALA A 187 8.73 22.71 -3.70
C ALA A 187 9.18 21.37 -3.10
N TYR A 188 8.25 20.58 -2.57
CA TYR A 188 8.55 19.27 -1.99
C TYR A 188 9.07 18.28 -3.05
N ASN A 189 8.40 18.19 -4.21
CA ASN A 189 8.83 17.33 -5.30
C ASN A 189 10.21 17.75 -5.82
N LYS A 190 10.43 19.05 -6.01
CA LYS A 190 11.70 19.59 -6.48
C LYS A 190 12.84 19.30 -5.49
N ALA A 191 12.60 19.46 -4.19
CA ALA A 191 13.58 19.16 -3.17
C ALA A 191 13.97 17.67 -3.15
N ILE A 192 13.01 16.77 -3.37
CA ILE A 192 13.28 15.32 -3.52
C ILE A 192 14.13 15.05 -4.76
N GLU A 193 13.76 15.60 -5.91
CA GLU A 193 14.50 15.43 -7.17
C GLU A 193 15.95 15.91 -7.04
N ASP A 194 16.15 17.10 -6.47
CA ASP A 194 17.48 17.68 -6.26
C ASP A 194 18.31 16.82 -5.29
N ALA A 195 17.70 16.30 -4.23
CA ALA A 195 18.36 15.41 -3.27
C ALA A 195 18.78 14.08 -3.90
N ILE A 196 17.90 13.46 -4.72
CA ILE A 196 18.20 12.23 -5.47
C ILE A 196 19.36 12.48 -6.43
N SER A 197 19.27 13.54 -7.24
CA SER A 197 20.32 13.89 -8.21
C SER A 197 21.68 14.12 -7.55
N ALA A 198 21.70 14.80 -6.39
CA ALA A 198 22.92 15.01 -5.63
C ALA A 198 23.50 13.71 -5.05
N LEU A 199 22.65 12.79 -4.60
CA LEU A 199 23.04 11.45 -4.13
C LEU A 199 23.63 10.61 -5.25
N GLU A 200 22.97 10.55 -6.41
CA GLU A 200 23.46 9.87 -7.61
C GLU A 200 24.83 10.40 -8.02
N GLY A 201 25.01 11.72 -8.14
CA GLY A 201 26.31 12.30 -8.49
C GLY A 201 27.43 11.97 -7.49
N ARG A 202 27.13 11.92 -6.19
CA ARG A 202 28.09 11.51 -5.15
C ARG A 202 28.43 10.02 -5.24
N LEU A 203 27.44 9.17 -5.48
CA LEU A 203 27.61 7.73 -5.66
C LEU A 203 28.46 7.43 -6.89
N ASP A 204 28.16 8.07 -8.03
CA ASP A 204 28.93 7.95 -9.26
C ASP A 204 30.39 8.37 -9.07
N THR A 205 30.61 9.50 -8.41
CA THR A 205 31.97 9.98 -8.11
C THR A 205 32.72 8.99 -7.20
N LYS A 206 32.08 8.50 -6.13
CA LYS A 206 32.70 7.56 -5.19
C LYS A 206 33.02 6.23 -5.87
N LEU A 207 32.08 5.68 -6.64
CA LEU A 207 32.25 4.44 -7.36
C LEU A 207 33.35 4.56 -8.43
N THR A 208 33.37 5.67 -9.18
CA THR A 208 34.43 5.96 -10.15
C THR A 208 35.80 5.99 -9.49
N ASN A 209 35.92 6.66 -8.34
CA ASN A 209 37.18 6.74 -7.60
C ASN A 209 37.60 5.38 -7.03
N GLU A 210 36.68 4.60 -6.47
CA GLU A 210 36.96 3.25 -5.96
C GLU A 210 37.37 2.29 -7.09
N ILE A 211 36.66 2.31 -8.22
CA ILE A 211 37.03 1.53 -9.42
C ILE A 211 38.42 1.92 -9.89
N LYS A 212 38.72 3.22 -10.00
CA LYS A 212 40.05 3.70 -10.40
C LYS A 212 41.13 3.20 -9.43
N ALA A 213 40.90 3.34 -8.12
CA ALA A 213 41.85 2.88 -7.11
C ALA A 213 42.08 1.35 -7.17
N VAL A 214 41.02 0.57 -7.38
CA VAL A 214 41.12 -0.87 -7.61
C VAL A 214 41.90 -1.18 -8.88
N ASN A 215 41.62 -0.46 -9.96
CA ASN A 215 42.30 -0.65 -11.25
C ASN A 215 43.80 -0.32 -11.14
N ASP A 216 44.15 0.76 -10.44
CA ASP A 216 45.55 1.13 -10.15
C ASP A 216 46.26 0.04 -9.32
N ARG A 217 45.55 -0.56 -8.34
CA ARG A 217 46.08 -1.70 -7.56
C ARG A 217 46.27 -2.94 -8.41
N ILE A 218 45.31 -3.28 -9.27
CA ILE A 218 45.40 -4.40 -10.21
C ILE A 218 46.59 -4.20 -11.15
N ASN A 219 46.71 -3.02 -11.75
CA ASN A 219 47.81 -2.68 -12.65
C ASN A 219 49.16 -2.83 -11.94
N LYS A 220 49.28 -2.32 -10.71
CA LYS A 220 50.50 -2.47 -9.90
C LYS A 220 50.85 -3.95 -9.65
N ILE A 221 49.85 -4.76 -9.29
CA ILE A 221 50.03 -6.20 -9.09
C ILE A 221 50.48 -6.85 -10.41
N VAL A 222 49.80 -6.57 -11.52
CA VAL A 222 50.15 -7.14 -12.83
C VAL A 222 51.60 -6.80 -13.21
N SER A 223 52.01 -5.53 -13.09
CA SER A 223 53.40 -5.14 -13.39
C SER A 223 54.44 -5.81 -12.48
N ASP A 224 54.12 -6.00 -11.20
CA ASP A 224 55.00 -6.73 -10.27
C ASP A 224 55.12 -8.21 -10.66
N TRP A 225 54.01 -8.84 -11.04
CA TRP A 225 53.98 -10.21 -11.54
C TRP A 225 54.73 -10.36 -12.86
N GLU A 226 54.54 -9.46 -13.83
CA GLU A 226 55.30 -9.42 -15.07
C GLU A 226 56.81 -9.34 -14.81
N SER A 227 57.22 -8.49 -13.86
CA SER A 227 58.64 -8.35 -13.48
C SER A 227 59.19 -9.64 -12.84
N ARG A 228 58.40 -10.30 -11.98
CA ARG A 228 58.79 -11.58 -11.36
C ARG A 228 58.87 -12.72 -12.38
N ILE A 229 57.92 -12.79 -13.32
CA ILE A 229 57.93 -13.75 -14.42
C ILE A 229 59.18 -13.53 -15.27
N LYS A 230 59.48 -12.28 -15.64
CA LYS A 230 60.68 -11.93 -16.41
C LYS A 230 61.96 -12.36 -15.71
N SER A 231 62.06 -12.08 -14.41
CA SER A 231 63.19 -12.54 -13.60
C SER A 231 63.31 -14.06 -13.57
N CYS A 232 62.20 -14.80 -13.47
CA CYS A 232 62.19 -16.26 -13.51
C CYS A 232 62.61 -16.79 -14.89
N GLU A 233 62.13 -16.20 -15.98
CA GLU A 233 62.54 -16.54 -17.35
C GLU A 233 64.05 -16.38 -17.53
N ASP A 234 64.59 -15.25 -17.07
CA ASP A 234 66.02 -14.96 -17.17
C ASP A 234 66.85 -15.95 -16.32
N GLN A 235 66.40 -16.29 -15.10
CA GLN A 235 67.03 -17.32 -14.26
C GLN A 235 67.01 -18.71 -14.89
N VAL A 236 65.90 -19.11 -15.52
CA VAL A 236 65.78 -20.40 -16.22
C VAL A 236 66.72 -20.42 -17.43
N LYS A 237 66.80 -19.31 -18.18
CA LYS A 237 67.73 -19.18 -19.30
C LYS A 237 69.19 -19.34 -18.86
N ASP A 238 69.59 -18.64 -17.80
CA ASP A 238 70.93 -18.77 -17.20
C ASP A 238 71.24 -20.20 -16.76
N ALA A 239 70.26 -20.90 -16.18
CA ALA A 239 70.42 -22.30 -15.77
C ALA A 239 70.62 -23.23 -16.98
N ILE A 240 69.85 -23.04 -18.06
CA ILE A 240 70.01 -23.77 -19.31
C ILE A 240 71.40 -23.56 -19.91
N ASP A 241 71.86 -22.31 -19.96
CA ASP A 241 73.17 -21.97 -20.51
C ASP A 241 74.30 -22.63 -19.70
N LYS A 242 74.22 -22.60 -18.36
CA LYS A 242 75.17 -23.32 -17.48
C LYS A 242 75.15 -24.84 -17.68
N MET A 243 73.98 -25.45 -17.83
CA MET A 243 73.86 -26.90 -18.10
C MET A 243 74.51 -27.27 -19.43
N ASN A 244 74.31 -26.46 -20.46
CA ASN A 244 74.89 -26.69 -21.79
C ASN A 244 76.42 -26.61 -21.78
N GLU A 245 77.00 -25.67 -21.03
CA GLU A 245 78.47 -25.58 -20.87
C GLU A 245 79.03 -26.78 -20.09
N ALA A 246 78.38 -27.21 -19.00
CA ALA A 246 78.80 -28.40 -18.25
C ALA A 246 78.82 -29.68 -19.10
N LEU A 247 77.89 -29.83 -20.05
CA LEU A 247 77.85 -30.96 -20.99
C LEU A 247 79.02 -30.96 -21.99
N LYS A 248 79.58 -29.79 -22.35
CA LYS A 248 80.78 -29.72 -23.23
C LYS A 248 82.03 -30.22 -22.52
N ASP A 249 82.21 -29.87 -21.26
CA ASP A 249 83.41 -30.20 -20.47
C ASP A 249 83.52 -31.70 -20.14
N MET A 250 82.43 -32.48 -20.21
CA MET A 250 82.41 -33.92 -19.91
C MET A 250 82.82 -34.85 -21.07
N GLY A 251 83.40 -34.33 -22.17
CA GLY A 251 84.08 -35.15 -23.19
C GLY A 251 83.25 -35.52 -24.41
N GLY A 252 82.93 -34.52 -25.24
CA GLY A 252 82.33 -34.71 -26.55
C GLY A 252 83.17 -35.58 -27.51
N ASN A 253 82.56 -36.68 -27.98
CA ASN A 253 82.77 -37.34 -29.28
C ASN A 253 84.11 -38.00 -29.66
N GLY A 254 85.01 -38.33 -28.74
CA GLY A 254 86.25 -39.02 -29.17
C GLY A 254 86.98 -39.92 -28.18
N LYS A 255 86.89 -39.70 -26.87
CA LYS A 255 87.76 -40.39 -25.89
C LYS A 255 87.12 -41.68 -25.37
N ILE A 256 87.87 -42.78 -25.37
CA ILE A 256 87.43 -44.03 -24.75
C ILE A 256 87.38 -43.84 -23.23
N GLN A 257 86.20 -44.04 -22.64
CA GLN A 257 85.94 -43.88 -21.21
C GLN A 257 86.16 -45.17 -20.42
N SER A 258 85.97 -46.35 -21.02
CA SER A 258 86.12 -47.65 -20.35
C SER A 258 86.40 -48.77 -21.36
N VAL A 259 87.23 -49.73 -20.97
CA VAL A 259 87.49 -50.99 -21.70
C VAL A 259 87.46 -52.16 -20.71
N THR A 260 86.53 -53.10 -20.89
CA THR A 260 86.27 -54.17 -19.92
C THR A 260 86.20 -55.53 -20.60
N TYR A 261 86.92 -56.54 -20.08
CA TYR A 261 86.83 -57.91 -20.59
C TYR A 261 85.43 -58.49 -20.34
N ARG A 262 84.89 -59.21 -21.33
CA ARG A 262 83.65 -59.98 -21.25
C ARG A 262 84.00 -61.47 -21.05
N PRO A 263 83.85 -62.01 -19.81
CA PRO A 263 84.15 -63.42 -19.54
C PRO A 263 83.29 -64.35 -20.39
N GLU A 264 83.94 -65.31 -21.05
CA GLU A 264 83.27 -66.38 -21.80
C GLU A 264 83.04 -67.62 -20.93
N TYR A 265 83.85 -67.78 -19.89
CA TYR A 265 83.83 -68.91 -18.97
C TYR A 265 83.53 -68.44 -17.54
N SER A 266 82.77 -69.23 -16.79
CA SER A 266 82.34 -68.92 -15.42
C SER A 266 83.47 -68.86 -14.40
N ASP A 267 84.62 -69.48 -14.71
CA ASP A 267 85.83 -69.45 -13.87
C ASP A 267 86.69 -68.20 -14.09
N GLY A 268 86.32 -67.34 -15.05
CA GLY A 268 87.04 -66.10 -15.37
C GLY A 268 88.40 -66.32 -16.02
N VAL A 269 88.76 -67.57 -16.35
CA VAL A 269 89.99 -67.93 -17.04
C VAL A 269 89.67 -68.18 -18.51
N HIS A 270 90.45 -67.60 -19.41
CA HIS A 270 90.23 -67.73 -20.84
C HIS A 270 91.04 -68.88 -21.45
N ASP A 271 90.37 -69.67 -22.27
CA ASP A 271 90.95 -70.82 -22.95
C ASP A 271 91.84 -70.41 -24.12
N VAL A 272 93.02 -71.04 -24.18
CA VAL A 272 93.96 -70.96 -25.30
C VAL A 272 94.09 -72.34 -25.91
N TYR A 273 93.77 -72.46 -27.19
CA TYR A 273 93.66 -73.76 -27.85
C TYR A 273 95.01 -74.22 -28.37
N ARG A 274 95.40 -75.44 -27.99
CA ARG A 274 96.72 -76.03 -28.27
C ARG A 274 97.02 -76.21 -29.76
N GLU A 275 96.03 -76.56 -30.57
CA GLU A 275 96.23 -76.87 -31.99
C GLU A 275 96.44 -75.61 -32.84
N ASP A 276 95.66 -74.56 -32.61
CA ASP A 276 95.78 -73.29 -33.36
C ASP A 276 96.71 -72.27 -32.68
N LYS A 277 97.15 -72.59 -31.46
CA LYS A 277 97.99 -71.78 -30.57
C LYS A 277 97.49 -70.34 -30.43
N ALA A 278 96.16 -70.17 -30.36
CA ALA A 278 95.48 -68.88 -30.40
C ALA A 278 94.24 -68.89 -29.50
N PHE A 279 93.71 -67.70 -29.23
CA PHE A 279 92.47 -67.48 -28.49
C PHE A 279 91.68 -66.30 -29.06
N LEU A 280 90.41 -66.16 -28.69
CA LEU A 280 89.50 -65.09 -29.11
C LEU A 280 88.81 -64.47 -27.88
N MET A 281 89.22 -63.27 -27.48
CA MET A 281 88.67 -62.58 -26.31
C MET A 281 87.74 -61.45 -26.70
N ARG A 282 86.65 -61.24 -25.94
CA ARG A 282 85.71 -60.13 -26.14
C ARG A 282 85.90 -59.04 -25.09
N PHE A 283 85.81 -57.78 -25.51
CA PHE A 283 85.92 -56.61 -24.64
C PHE A 283 84.83 -55.59 -24.96
N GLU A 284 84.17 -55.06 -23.94
CA GLU A 284 83.23 -53.92 -24.06
C GLU A 284 83.99 -52.60 -23.93
N VAL A 285 83.76 -51.70 -24.87
CA VAL A 285 84.38 -50.37 -24.99
C VAL A 285 83.29 -49.30 -24.96
N ARG A 286 83.46 -48.28 -24.12
CA ARG A 286 82.51 -47.15 -24.01
C ARG A 286 83.18 -45.81 -24.32
N PRO A 287 82.49 -44.88 -25.01
CA PRO A 287 81.15 -45.05 -25.59
C PRO A 287 81.16 -45.94 -26.84
N ALA A 288 80.08 -46.68 -27.11
CA ALA A 288 80.02 -47.68 -28.19
C ALA A 288 80.37 -47.12 -29.59
N ALA A 289 80.15 -45.82 -29.81
CA ALA A 289 80.47 -45.13 -31.07
C ALA A 289 81.96 -45.15 -31.45
N VAL A 290 82.87 -45.42 -30.51
CA VAL A 290 84.33 -45.47 -30.78
C VAL A 290 84.79 -46.82 -31.32
N VAL A 291 83.98 -47.88 -31.20
CA VAL A 291 84.36 -49.25 -31.58
C VAL A 291 84.64 -49.41 -33.07
N SER A 292 83.93 -48.66 -33.93
CA SER A 292 84.16 -48.68 -35.38
C SER A 292 85.53 -48.15 -35.81
N LYS A 293 86.24 -47.46 -34.91
CA LYS A 293 87.59 -46.91 -35.15
C LYS A 293 88.71 -47.82 -34.64
N LEU A 294 88.38 -48.93 -33.96
CA LEU A 294 89.35 -49.88 -33.42
C LEU A 294 89.75 -50.91 -34.46
N ASN A 295 91.05 -51.13 -34.61
CA ASN A 295 91.63 -52.05 -35.59
C ASN A 295 93.01 -52.54 -35.12
N SER A 296 93.66 -53.43 -35.87
CA SER A 296 94.94 -54.04 -35.47
C SER A 296 96.12 -53.06 -35.32
N SER A 297 96.01 -51.79 -35.75
CA SER A 297 97.06 -50.78 -35.55
C SER A 297 96.98 -50.10 -34.18
N ASN A 298 95.78 -49.97 -33.60
CA ASN A 298 95.56 -49.30 -32.32
C ASN A 298 95.12 -50.26 -31.20
N VAL A 299 94.82 -51.52 -31.54
CA VAL A 299 94.54 -52.58 -30.57
C VAL A 299 95.73 -53.52 -30.48
N LYS A 300 96.31 -53.61 -29.29
CA LYS A 300 97.42 -54.50 -28.95
C LYS A 300 96.97 -55.51 -27.90
N MET A 301 97.56 -56.69 -27.95
CA MET A 301 97.38 -57.72 -26.93
C MET A 301 98.73 -58.10 -26.35
N GLN A 302 98.83 -58.11 -25.03
CA GLN A 302 100.04 -58.47 -24.32
C GLN A 302 99.78 -59.62 -23.38
N ALA A 303 100.65 -60.63 -23.41
CA ALA A 303 100.72 -61.64 -22.37
C ALA A 303 101.65 -61.19 -21.25
N TYR A 304 101.22 -61.38 -20.02
CA TYR A 304 101.99 -61.16 -18.82
C TYR A 304 102.20 -62.51 -18.17
N VAL A 305 103.43 -63.01 -18.23
CA VAL A 305 103.82 -64.28 -17.61
C VAL A 305 104.50 -63.96 -16.29
N ASP A 306 104.10 -64.64 -15.22
CA ASP A 306 104.79 -64.62 -13.92
C ASP A 306 105.84 -65.74 -13.89
N TRP A 307 107.11 -65.35 -13.95
CA TRP A 307 108.25 -66.27 -13.99
C TRP A 307 108.72 -66.73 -12.59
N GLY A 308 107.97 -66.38 -11.53
CA GLY A 308 108.35 -66.63 -10.16
C GLY A 308 109.33 -65.57 -9.61
N ARG A 309 109.27 -65.32 -8.30
CA ARG A 309 110.01 -64.24 -7.57
C ARG A 309 109.62 -62.81 -7.97
N GLY A 310 108.39 -62.59 -8.44
CA GLY A 310 107.85 -61.25 -8.71
C GLY A 310 108.35 -60.58 -9.99
N GLN A 311 108.98 -61.34 -10.90
CA GLN A 311 109.38 -60.84 -12.21
C GLN A 311 108.30 -61.12 -13.25
N TRP A 312 107.57 -60.07 -13.61
CA TRP A 312 106.60 -60.09 -14.70
C TRP A 312 107.30 -59.74 -16.01
N LYS A 313 107.07 -60.55 -17.04
CA LYS A 313 107.51 -60.21 -18.39
C LYS A 313 106.32 -60.07 -19.31
N ALA A 314 106.21 -58.90 -19.92
CA ALA A 314 105.27 -58.65 -21.00
C ALA A 314 105.82 -59.27 -22.29
N ILE A 315 104.96 -60.00 -22.99
CA ILE A 315 105.22 -60.61 -24.28
C ILE A 315 104.14 -60.07 -25.22
N ASP A 316 104.54 -59.33 -26.24
CA ASP A 316 103.60 -58.85 -27.24
C ASP A 316 103.04 -60.03 -28.03
N LEU A 317 101.72 -60.16 -28.01
CA LEU A 317 101.00 -61.19 -28.76
C LEU A 317 100.64 -60.64 -30.13
N THR A 318 100.80 -61.47 -31.16
CA THR A 318 100.37 -61.12 -32.51
C THR A 318 98.86 -61.12 -32.57
N VAL A 319 98.24 -59.94 -32.70
CA VAL A 319 96.80 -59.80 -32.95
C VAL A 319 96.52 -60.23 -34.40
N LYS A 320 95.75 -61.32 -34.56
CA LYS A 320 95.37 -61.88 -35.85
C LYS A 320 94.17 -61.15 -36.45
N SER A 321 93.20 -60.75 -35.63
CA SER A 321 92.05 -59.95 -36.07
C SER A 321 91.40 -59.20 -34.91
N VAL A 322 90.77 -58.07 -35.24
CA VAL A 322 89.91 -57.28 -34.35
C VAL A 322 88.59 -57.10 -35.07
N VAL A 323 87.50 -57.60 -34.48
CA VAL A 323 86.17 -57.57 -35.09
C VAL A 323 85.23 -56.79 -34.18
N PRO A 324 84.64 -55.68 -34.64
CA PRO A 324 83.59 -55.00 -33.89
C PRO A 324 82.31 -55.84 -33.87
N GLU A 325 81.72 -55.99 -32.70
CA GLU A 325 80.43 -56.62 -32.45
C GLU A 325 79.39 -55.54 -32.03
N SER A 326 78.14 -55.95 -31.88
CA SER A 326 77.07 -55.05 -31.44
C SER A 326 77.30 -54.50 -30.03
N ASN A 327 76.70 -53.35 -29.72
CA ASN A 327 76.68 -52.74 -28.38
C ASN A 327 78.06 -52.37 -27.81
N GLY A 328 78.99 -51.97 -28.67
CA GLY A 328 80.30 -51.48 -28.23
C GLY A 328 81.25 -52.60 -27.78
N VAL A 329 81.06 -53.83 -28.26
CA VAL A 329 81.97 -54.96 -27.97
C VAL A 329 82.93 -55.15 -29.13
N ILE A 330 84.17 -55.53 -28.85
CA ILE A 330 85.15 -56.00 -29.84
C ILE A 330 85.58 -57.42 -29.51
N ALA A 331 85.74 -58.26 -30.52
CA ALA A 331 86.36 -59.58 -30.42
C ALA A 331 87.78 -59.52 -30.99
N VAL A 332 88.76 -59.87 -30.17
CA VAL A 332 90.19 -59.77 -30.49
C VAL A 332 90.78 -61.17 -30.52
N LYS A 333 91.18 -61.61 -31.71
CA LYS A 333 91.84 -62.89 -31.94
C LYS A 333 93.35 -62.67 -31.84
N ALA A 334 94.03 -63.39 -30.96
CA ALA A 334 95.47 -63.24 -30.77
C ALA A 334 96.20 -64.60 -30.79
N SER A 335 97.44 -64.58 -31.28
CA SER A 335 98.35 -65.72 -31.25
C SER A 335 99.07 -65.80 -29.91
N ALA A 336 99.03 -66.95 -29.26
CA ALA A 336 99.79 -67.25 -28.04
C ALA A 336 101.13 -67.95 -28.33
N GLU A 337 101.51 -68.13 -29.59
CA GLU A 337 102.78 -68.76 -30.00
C GLU A 337 104.04 -68.06 -29.48
N ALA A 338 103.97 -66.74 -29.31
CA ALA A 338 105.08 -65.94 -28.78
C ALA A 338 105.36 -66.23 -27.31
N ILE A 339 104.41 -66.85 -26.59
CA ILE A 339 104.53 -67.19 -25.17
C ILE A 339 105.40 -68.44 -25.05
N LYS A 340 106.70 -68.21 -24.88
CA LYS A 340 107.71 -69.24 -24.68
C LYS A 340 108.80 -68.77 -23.73
N SER A 341 109.46 -69.74 -23.13
CA SER A 341 110.69 -69.55 -22.36
C SER A 341 111.89 -70.09 -23.13
N SER A 342 113.09 -69.96 -22.55
CA SER A 342 114.30 -70.56 -23.12
C SER A 342 114.26 -72.10 -23.15
N SER A 343 113.34 -72.74 -22.41
CA SER A 343 113.32 -74.20 -22.20
C SER A 343 111.96 -74.88 -22.43
N ALA A 344 110.87 -74.12 -22.58
CA ALA A 344 109.51 -74.65 -22.79
C ALA A 344 108.60 -73.61 -23.46
N THR A 345 107.58 -74.03 -24.18
CA THR A 345 106.50 -73.20 -24.72
C THR A 345 105.30 -73.16 -23.78
N PHE A 346 104.42 -72.15 -23.89
CA PHE A 346 103.16 -72.08 -23.10
C PHE A 346 102.31 -73.34 -23.19
N PHE A 347 102.45 -74.07 -24.31
CA PHE A 347 101.71 -75.28 -24.56
C PHE A 347 102.37 -76.51 -23.93
N ASP A 348 103.66 -76.52 -23.62
CA ASP A 348 104.32 -77.73 -23.12
C ASP A 348 103.78 -78.11 -21.74
N ALA A 349 103.64 -79.42 -21.47
CA ALA A 349 103.16 -79.90 -20.17
C ALA A 349 104.07 -79.51 -18.98
N ALA A 350 105.32 -79.09 -19.27
CA ALA A 350 106.27 -78.55 -18.30
C ALA A 350 106.04 -77.06 -17.97
N TRP A 351 105.11 -76.38 -18.66
CA TRP A 351 104.79 -74.98 -18.39
C TRP A 351 104.04 -74.82 -17.06
N SER A 352 104.71 -74.24 -16.07
CA SER A 352 104.19 -74.06 -14.71
C SER A 352 104.01 -72.58 -14.32
N TYR A 353 104.14 -71.65 -15.28
CA TYR A 353 104.00 -70.21 -15.06
C TYR A 353 102.57 -69.73 -15.28
N THR A 354 102.08 -68.88 -14.39
CA THR A 354 100.75 -68.27 -14.55
C THR A 354 100.83 -67.18 -15.61
N THR A 355 99.92 -67.24 -16.58
CA THR A 355 99.92 -66.34 -17.74
C THR A 355 98.61 -65.57 -17.80
N TYR A 356 98.68 -64.27 -18.05
CA TYR A 356 97.53 -63.40 -18.23
C TYR A 356 97.59 -62.73 -19.59
N ALA A 357 96.45 -62.41 -20.19
CA ALA A 357 96.33 -61.52 -21.33
C ALA A 357 95.77 -60.16 -20.89
N LYS A 358 96.20 -59.11 -21.57
CA LYS A 358 95.69 -57.75 -21.39
C LYS A 358 95.52 -57.09 -22.75
N LEU A 359 94.36 -56.49 -22.96
CA LEU A 359 94.09 -55.62 -24.11
C LEU A 359 94.61 -54.23 -23.81
N LEU A 360 95.31 -53.66 -24.77
CA LEU A 360 95.81 -52.29 -24.72
C LEU A 360 95.34 -51.57 -25.98
N ILE A 361 94.65 -50.45 -25.80
CA ILE A 361 94.22 -49.58 -26.89
C ILE A 361 95.04 -48.30 -26.82
N GLU A 362 95.82 -48.07 -27.86
CA GLU A 362 96.74 -46.95 -27.97
C GLU A 362 96.61 -46.28 -29.33
N ASP A 363 96.30 -44.99 -29.32
CA ASP A 363 96.23 -44.16 -30.51
C ASP A 363 96.61 -42.73 -30.12
N SER A 364 97.82 -42.30 -30.50
CA SER A 364 98.37 -40.99 -30.13
C SER A 364 97.59 -39.83 -30.73
N ASP A 365 96.97 -40.04 -31.90
CA ASP A 365 96.20 -39.01 -32.60
C ASP A 365 94.81 -38.82 -31.99
N GLN A 366 94.25 -39.89 -31.42
CA GLN A 366 92.97 -39.85 -30.69
C GLN A 366 93.14 -39.61 -29.17
N GLY A 367 94.38 -39.53 -28.67
CA GLY A 367 94.68 -39.41 -27.24
C GLY A 367 94.18 -40.61 -26.42
N TRP A 368 94.16 -41.79 -27.04
CA TRP A 368 93.75 -43.04 -26.40
C TRP A 368 94.94 -43.74 -25.79
N GLU A 369 94.86 -43.95 -24.48
CA GLU A 369 95.78 -44.79 -23.72
C GLU A 369 94.95 -45.42 -22.61
N ILE A 370 94.30 -46.54 -22.95
CA ILE A 370 93.45 -47.26 -22.01
C ILE A 370 93.68 -48.74 -22.18
N ALA A 371 93.66 -49.47 -21.06
CA ALA A 371 93.92 -50.88 -21.05
C ALA A 371 92.84 -51.61 -20.26
N SER A 372 92.56 -52.85 -20.66
CA SER A 372 91.66 -53.71 -19.89
C SER A 372 92.31 -54.14 -18.57
N GLY A 373 91.52 -54.77 -17.69
CA GLY A 373 92.06 -55.62 -16.63
C GLY A 373 92.85 -56.82 -17.18
N PHE A 374 93.64 -57.46 -16.32
CA PHE A 374 94.35 -58.70 -16.63
C PHE A 374 93.37 -59.88 -16.65
N VAL A 375 93.48 -60.73 -17.67
CA VAL A 375 92.65 -61.92 -17.82
C VAL A 375 93.52 -63.17 -17.79
N PRO A 376 93.33 -64.10 -16.84
CA PRO A 376 94.14 -65.31 -16.77
C PRO A 376 93.90 -66.23 -17.97
N LEU A 377 94.95 -66.89 -18.44
CA LEU A 377 94.93 -67.82 -19.57
C LEU A 377 95.22 -69.26 -19.11
N LYS A 378 94.53 -70.23 -19.69
CA LYS A 378 94.85 -71.65 -19.55
C LYS A 378 94.88 -72.35 -20.90
N VAL A 379 95.76 -73.34 -21.05
CA VAL A 379 95.83 -74.13 -22.28
C VAL A 379 94.84 -75.28 -22.21
N VAL A 380 94.07 -75.46 -23.29
CA VAL A 380 93.15 -76.59 -23.47
C VAL A 380 93.46 -77.34 -24.76
N ASP A 381 93.19 -78.64 -24.77
CA ASP A 381 93.30 -79.48 -25.96
C ASP A 381 92.16 -79.17 -26.93
N GLY A 382 92.45 -79.19 -28.23
CA GLY A 382 91.51 -78.88 -29.30
C GLY A 382 91.89 -77.65 -30.12
N ARG A 383 90.96 -77.25 -31.00
CA ARG A 383 91.07 -76.12 -31.93
C ARG A 383 90.17 -74.96 -31.52
N LEU A 384 90.67 -73.74 -31.66
CA LEU A 384 89.87 -72.52 -31.57
C LEU A 384 88.82 -72.50 -32.69
N ASP A 385 89.20 -73.00 -33.88
CA ASP A 385 88.29 -73.20 -35.01
C ASP A 385 88.16 -74.73 -35.29
N PRO A 386 87.09 -75.42 -34.89
CA PRO A 386 86.96 -76.86 -35.10
C PRO A 386 86.98 -77.23 -36.60
N LYS A 387 87.66 -78.34 -36.96
CA LYS A 387 87.63 -78.89 -38.33
C LYS A 387 86.18 -79.21 -38.72
N LYS A 388 85.72 -78.70 -39.86
CA LYS A 388 84.36 -78.94 -40.37
C LYS A 388 84.25 -80.33 -41.02
N GLU A 389 84.56 -81.41 -40.31
CA GLU A 389 84.52 -82.78 -40.84
C GLU A 389 83.69 -83.72 -39.94
N ILE A 390 82.91 -84.63 -40.54
CA ILE A 390 82.22 -85.75 -39.86
C ILE A 390 82.49 -87.03 -40.67
N ASN A 391 82.98 -88.10 -40.01
CA ASN A 391 83.35 -89.38 -40.64
C ASN A 391 84.29 -89.26 -41.85
N GLY A 392 85.26 -88.34 -41.80
CA GLY A 392 86.27 -88.18 -42.85
C GLY A 392 85.85 -87.34 -44.05
N HIS A 393 84.63 -86.77 -44.05
CA HIS A 393 84.14 -85.88 -45.10
C HIS A 393 83.87 -84.48 -44.55
N GLU A 394 84.26 -83.46 -45.33
CA GLU A 394 83.98 -82.06 -45.03
C GLU A 394 82.47 -81.83 -45.07
N TYR A 395 81.93 -81.09 -44.10
CA TYR A 395 80.52 -80.69 -44.07
C TYR A 395 80.38 -79.18 -44.20
N VAL A 396 79.30 -78.75 -44.86
CA VAL A 396 78.92 -77.35 -44.97
C VAL A 396 77.69 -77.12 -44.09
N GLU A 397 77.76 -76.14 -43.19
CA GLU A 397 76.59 -75.57 -42.52
C GLU A 397 76.13 -74.33 -43.28
N MET A 398 74.87 -74.30 -43.69
CA MET A 398 74.27 -73.18 -44.41
C MET A 398 73.43 -72.27 -43.49
N GLY A 399 73.74 -72.24 -42.18
CA GLY A 399 73.12 -71.32 -41.21
C GLY A 399 71.75 -71.75 -40.68
N ASP A 400 71.32 -73.00 -40.95
CA ASP A 400 70.07 -73.61 -40.48
C ASP A 400 70.26 -74.61 -39.32
N GLY A 401 71.50 -74.76 -38.83
CA GLY A 401 71.86 -75.72 -37.79
C GLY A 401 71.92 -77.17 -38.27
N LEU A 402 71.83 -77.42 -39.58
CA LEU A 402 71.99 -78.73 -40.21
C LEU A 402 73.34 -78.81 -40.91
N LYS A 403 74.07 -79.89 -40.60
CA LYS A 403 75.37 -80.20 -41.21
C LYS A 403 75.14 -81.04 -42.46
N TRP A 404 75.44 -80.48 -43.63
CA TRP A 404 75.31 -81.16 -44.93
C TRP A 404 76.65 -81.75 -45.35
N ALA A 405 76.67 -83.04 -45.70
CA ALA A 405 77.86 -83.65 -46.30
C ALA A 405 78.13 -83.02 -47.68
N THR A 406 79.41 -82.81 -48.02
CA THR A 406 79.83 -82.24 -49.31
C THR A 406 79.70 -83.22 -50.49
N CYS A 407 79.49 -84.51 -50.25
CA CYS A 407 79.29 -85.54 -51.26
C CYS A 407 78.15 -86.53 -50.89
N ASN A 408 77.68 -87.31 -51.88
CA ASN A 408 76.62 -88.31 -51.70
C ASN A 408 77.08 -89.52 -50.87
N ILE A 409 76.14 -90.24 -50.27
CA ILE A 409 76.44 -91.42 -49.43
C ILE A 409 77.10 -92.52 -50.27
N GLY A 410 78.31 -92.93 -49.86
CA GLY A 410 79.11 -93.97 -50.52
C GLY A 410 80.02 -93.47 -51.65
N ALA A 411 80.17 -92.15 -51.83
CA ALA A 411 81.05 -91.50 -52.81
C ALA A 411 82.20 -90.74 -52.12
N SER A 412 83.37 -90.66 -52.77
CA SER A 412 84.57 -90.02 -52.21
C SER A 412 84.75 -88.56 -52.67
N THR A 413 84.07 -88.15 -53.76
CA THR A 413 84.04 -86.76 -54.25
C THR A 413 82.61 -86.29 -54.61
N PRO A 414 82.34 -84.97 -54.71
CA PRO A 414 81.00 -84.43 -55.00
C PRO A 414 80.43 -84.86 -56.36
N GLU A 415 81.30 -85.16 -57.34
CA GLU A 415 80.92 -85.51 -58.71
C GLU A 415 80.58 -87.00 -58.89
N GLU A 416 80.86 -87.84 -57.90
CA GLU A 416 80.58 -89.28 -57.95
C GLU A 416 79.12 -89.60 -57.57
N ALA A 417 78.49 -90.49 -58.33
CA ALA A 417 77.14 -90.99 -58.00
C ALA A 417 77.22 -91.95 -56.80
N GLY A 418 76.49 -91.63 -55.73
CA GLY A 418 76.44 -92.45 -54.50
C GLY A 418 75.88 -93.85 -54.74
N SER A 419 76.37 -94.83 -54.00
CA SER A 419 76.06 -96.26 -54.18
C SER A 419 74.70 -96.68 -53.60
N GLU A 420 74.02 -95.81 -52.84
CA GLU A 420 72.72 -96.10 -52.23
C GLU A 420 71.73 -94.91 -52.28
N PHE A 421 70.43 -95.23 -52.37
CA PHE A 421 69.32 -94.26 -52.29
C PHE A 421 68.72 -94.23 -50.87
N ALA A 422 68.60 -93.04 -50.27
CA ALA A 422 67.99 -92.86 -48.95
C ALA A 422 66.81 -91.87 -48.99
N TRP A 423 65.72 -92.20 -48.28
CA TRP A 423 64.58 -91.32 -48.04
C TRP A 423 64.51 -90.92 -46.55
N VAL A 424 64.37 -89.61 -46.28
CA VAL A 424 64.34 -89.07 -44.91
C VAL A 424 62.90 -89.00 -44.37
N ARG A 425 62.65 -89.60 -43.20
CA ARG A 425 61.42 -89.43 -42.42
C ARG A 425 61.69 -88.56 -41.18
N ARG A 426 60.99 -87.43 -41.04
CA ARG A 426 61.12 -86.52 -39.88
C ARG A 426 60.31 -86.99 -38.66
N ARG A 427 61.00 -87.22 -37.53
CA ARG A 427 60.53 -86.84 -36.17
C ARG A 427 61.75 -86.41 -35.34
N ARG A 428 61.74 -85.14 -34.91
CA ARG A 428 62.66 -84.43 -33.98
C ARG A 428 64.13 -84.89 -33.96
N ASN A 429 64.97 -84.10 -34.63
CA ASN A 429 66.42 -83.89 -34.42
C ASN A 429 67.39 -85.09 -34.38
N LEU A 430 67.07 -86.21 -35.02
CA LEU A 430 68.08 -87.16 -35.50
C LEU A 430 67.57 -87.85 -36.78
N ILE A 431 68.33 -87.79 -37.87
CA ILE A 431 68.05 -88.56 -39.10
C ILE A 431 68.71 -89.93 -38.93
N ILE A 432 67.90 -90.99 -38.84
CA ILE A 432 68.36 -92.38 -38.88
C ILE A 432 68.33 -92.83 -40.34
N LEU A 433 69.50 -93.14 -40.90
CA LEU A 433 69.64 -93.80 -42.20
C LEU A 433 69.46 -95.31 -42.01
N LEU A 434 68.37 -95.87 -42.52
CA LEU A 434 68.15 -97.32 -42.64
C LEU A 434 68.52 -97.75 -44.06
N GLY A 435 69.62 -98.48 -44.21
CA GLY A 435 69.98 -99.14 -45.47
C GLY A 435 69.16 -100.42 -45.66
N ILE A 436 68.71 -100.70 -46.89
CA ILE A 436 68.13 -102.00 -47.26
C ILE A 436 69.07 -102.66 -48.26
N THR A 437 69.71 -103.75 -47.85
CA THR A 437 70.32 -104.73 -48.76
C THR A 437 69.50 -106.02 -48.71
N ASN A 438 69.02 -106.49 -49.87
CA ASN A 438 68.35 -107.78 -50.05
C ASN A 438 67.22 -108.13 -49.05
N GLY A 439 66.15 -107.33 -49.00
CA GLY A 439 64.83 -107.81 -48.58
C GLY A 439 64.61 -108.13 -47.09
N THR A 440 65.46 -107.64 -46.16
CA THR A 440 65.20 -107.80 -44.71
C THR A 440 65.46 -106.48 -43.97
N ILE A 441 64.45 -105.95 -43.27
CA ILE A 441 64.58 -104.74 -42.44
C ILE A 441 65.16 -105.16 -41.08
N THR A 442 66.37 -104.71 -40.77
CA THR A 442 66.89 -104.72 -39.39
C THR A 442 67.19 -103.28 -38.98
N GLY A 443 66.57 -102.83 -37.90
CA GLY A 443 66.81 -101.53 -37.29
C GLY A 443 67.23 -101.71 -35.85
N THR A 444 68.17 -100.86 -35.39
CA THR A 444 68.45 -100.68 -33.97
C THR A 444 68.57 -99.19 -33.70
N ILE A 445 67.67 -98.65 -32.87
CA ILE A 445 67.73 -97.30 -32.32
C ILE A 445 68.27 -97.44 -30.88
N PRO A 446 69.40 -96.83 -30.51
CA PRO A 446 69.70 -96.57 -29.11
C PRO A 446 68.90 -95.35 -28.65
N SER A 447 68.07 -95.63 -27.67
CA SER A 447 67.23 -94.73 -26.90
C SER A 447 68.03 -93.69 -26.10
N THR A 448 67.32 -92.59 -25.78
CA THR A 448 67.55 -91.66 -24.65
C THR A 448 68.78 -90.75 -24.77
N ILE A 449 68.66 -89.41 -24.68
CA ILE A 449 68.45 -88.64 -23.44
C ILE A 449 67.75 -87.28 -23.74
N PRO A 450 66.98 -86.73 -22.79
CA PRO A 450 65.88 -85.78 -23.03
C PRO A 450 66.29 -84.29 -23.00
N LEU A 451 65.57 -83.51 -23.80
CA LEU A 451 65.35 -82.07 -23.61
C LEU A 451 64.52 -81.82 -22.35
N MET A 452 64.93 -80.85 -21.54
CA MET A 452 64.11 -79.87 -20.81
C MET A 452 65.08 -78.74 -20.40
N ALA A 453 64.75 -77.47 -20.41
CA ALA A 453 63.70 -76.63 -20.98
C ALA A 453 64.18 -75.20 -20.72
#